data_AF-A0A4R1N1F7-F1
#
_entry.id   AF-A0A4R1N1F7-F1
#
_cell.length_a   1.000
_cell.length_b   1.000
_cell.length_c   1.000
_cell.angle_alpha   90.00
_cell.angle_beta   90.00
_cell.angle_gamma   90.00
#
_symmetry.space_group_name_H-M   'P 1'
#
loop_
_entity.id
_entity.type
_entity.pdbx_description
1 polymer ?
#
loop_
_entity_poly.entity_id
_entity_poly.type
_entity_poly.pdbx_seq_one_letter_code
_entity_poly.pdbx_strand_id
1 'polypeptide(L)'
;MPKFMFIYHGGGRPETPEEGEKVMAAWMKWMEGIGSDMVDPGNPAGLSRTVSVDGVSENGGSNPVSGYTLVNAPDMDAACAIAKGCPILEGGKGTVEVAEAMDM
;
A
#
# COMPACT_ATOMS: atom_id res chain seq x y z
N MET A 1 -5.64 -11.70 15.55
CA MET A 1 -4.90 -10.43 15.55
C MET A 1 -5.73 -9.41 14.80
N PRO A 2 -5.71 -8.13 15.19
CA PRO A 2 -6.29 -7.07 14.39
C PRO A 2 -5.76 -7.11 12.96
N LYS A 3 -6.61 -6.72 12.02
CA LYS A 3 -6.30 -6.62 10.61
C LYS A 3 -6.02 -5.16 10.30
N PHE A 4 -4.97 -4.89 9.55
CA PHE A 4 -4.58 -3.55 9.14
C PHE A 4 -4.57 -3.44 7.63
N MET A 5 -5.10 -2.32 7.13
CA MET A 5 -4.99 -1.91 5.75
C MET A 5 -3.81 -0.97 5.58
N PHE A 6 -2.98 -1.25 4.59
CA PHE A 6 -1.94 -0.36 4.10
C PHE A 6 -2.41 0.19 2.77
N ILE A 7 -2.67 1.49 2.74
CA ILE A 7 -3.05 2.21 1.52
C ILE A 7 -1.82 2.97 1.03
N TYR A 8 -1.45 2.72 -0.21
CA TYR A 8 -0.30 3.36 -0.82
C TYR A 8 -0.73 4.63 -1.55
N HIS A 9 0.09 5.67 -1.44
CA HIS A 9 -0.07 6.90 -2.20
C HIS A 9 1.24 7.29 -2.87
N GLY A 10 1.12 7.96 -4.02
CA GLY A 10 2.28 8.36 -4.82
C GLY A 10 3.09 7.14 -5.27
N GLY A 11 4.41 7.25 -5.13
CA GLY A 11 5.37 6.33 -5.72
C GLY A 11 5.74 6.72 -7.15
N GLY A 12 6.57 5.90 -7.78
CA GLY A 12 7.03 6.11 -9.15
C GLY A 12 6.94 4.83 -9.95
N ARG A 13 6.70 4.97 -11.25
CA ARG A 13 6.91 3.86 -12.19
C ARG A 13 8.40 3.78 -12.50
N PRO A 14 9.01 2.58 -12.45
CA PRO A 14 10.38 2.38 -12.94
C PRO A 14 10.53 2.89 -14.38
N GLU A 15 11.66 3.54 -14.68
CA GLU A 15 11.90 4.11 -16.01
C GLU A 15 12.51 3.08 -16.96
N THR A 16 13.16 2.05 -16.40
CA THR A 16 13.80 0.97 -17.15
C THR A 16 13.33 -0.42 -16.70
N PRO A 17 13.48 -1.46 -17.55
CA PRO A 17 13.19 -2.84 -17.16
C PRO A 17 14.02 -3.32 -15.95
N GLU A 18 15.31 -2.96 -15.89
CA GLU A 18 16.22 -3.34 -14.79
C GLU A 18 15.78 -2.74 -13.45
N GLU A 19 15.41 -1.45 -13.44
CA GLU A 19 14.81 -0.83 -12.26
C GLU A 19 13.48 -1.50 -11.89
N GLY A 20 12.68 -1.89 -12.89
CA GLY A 20 11.45 -2.61 -12.69
C GLY A 20 11.66 -3.95 -11.98
N GLU A 21 12.60 -4.76 -12.44
CA GLU A 21 12.96 -6.02 -11.81
C GLU A 21 13.44 -5.83 -10.38
N LYS A 22 14.27 -4.80 -10.12
CA LYS A 22 14.75 -4.48 -8.78
C LYS A 22 13.61 -4.09 -7.83
N VAL A 23 12.70 -3.24 -8.28
CA VAL A 23 11.52 -2.82 -7.48
C VAL A 23 10.63 -4.03 -7.21
N MET A 24 10.33 -4.84 -8.22
CA MET A 24 9.52 -6.05 -8.05
C MET A 24 10.16 -7.04 -7.07
N ALA A 25 11.48 -7.24 -7.14
CA ALA A 25 12.20 -8.10 -6.20
C ALA A 25 12.14 -7.57 -4.76
N ALA A 26 12.25 -6.25 -4.57
CA ALA A 26 12.11 -5.63 -3.26
C ALA A 26 10.70 -5.83 -2.67
N TRP A 27 9.66 -5.69 -3.50
CA TRP A 27 8.27 -5.96 -3.12
C TRP A 27 8.07 -7.41 -2.72
N MET A 28 8.53 -8.36 -3.55
CA MET A 28 8.44 -9.79 -3.23
C MET A 28 9.15 -10.13 -1.92
N LYS A 29 10.37 -9.61 -1.72
CA LYS A 29 11.12 -9.84 -0.48
C LYS A 29 10.42 -9.27 0.75
N TRP A 30 9.85 -8.08 0.66
CA TRP A 30 9.09 -7.49 1.76
C TRP A 30 7.83 -8.31 2.08
N MET A 31 7.08 -8.72 1.05
CA MET A 31 5.90 -9.57 1.20
C MET A 31 6.24 -10.93 1.83
N GLU A 32 7.31 -11.59 1.37
CA GLU A 32 7.80 -12.85 1.93
C GLU A 32 8.20 -12.69 3.40
N GLY A 33 8.80 -11.55 3.76
CA GLY A 33 9.20 -11.24 5.14
C GLY A 33 8.03 -11.09 6.12
N ILE A 34 6.82 -10.77 5.63
CA ILE A 34 5.59 -10.70 6.46
C ILE A 34 5.07 -12.11 6.77
N GLY A 35 5.27 -13.07 5.87
CA GLY A 35 4.95 -14.48 6.11
C GLY A 35 3.45 -14.73 6.36
N SER A 36 3.13 -15.47 7.43
CA SER A 36 1.75 -15.89 7.75
C SER A 36 0.82 -14.75 8.13
N ASP A 37 1.37 -13.57 8.44
CA ASP A 37 0.58 -12.40 8.78
C ASP A 37 0.09 -11.65 7.53
N MET A 38 0.52 -12.07 6.33
CA MET A 38 0.01 -11.55 5.07
C MET A 38 -1.43 -12.04 4.83
N VAL A 39 -2.40 -11.13 4.84
CA VAL A 39 -3.81 -11.45 4.58
C VAL A 39 -4.15 -11.34 3.11
N ASP A 40 -3.75 -10.23 2.50
CA ASP A 40 -3.85 -9.99 1.05
C ASP A 40 -2.62 -9.18 0.63
N PRO A 41 -1.72 -9.72 -0.23
CA PRO A 41 -0.59 -8.95 -0.74
C PRO A 41 -1.03 -7.68 -1.48
N GLY A 42 -2.28 -7.67 -1.95
CA GLY A 42 -2.93 -6.56 -2.60
C GLY A 42 -2.42 -6.32 -4.02
N ASN A 43 -2.74 -5.14 -4.56
CA ASN A 43 -2.49 -4.82 -5.96
C ASN A 43 -2.22 -3.32 -6.15
N PRO A 44 -1.54 -2.94 -7.24
CA PRO A 44 -1.52 -1.55 -7.71
C PRO A 44 -2.94 -1.06 -8.05
N ALA A 45 -3.22 0.20 -7.75
CA ALA A 45 -4.47 0.84 -8.10
C ALA A 45 -4.39 1.50 -9.48
N GLY A 46 -5.48 1.43 -10.24
CA GLY A 46 -5.67 2.20 -11.46
C GLY A 46 -6.11 3.64 -11.19
N LEU A 47 -6.48 4.36 -12.25
CA LEU A 47 -7.08 5.69 -12.12
C LEU A 47 -8.36 5.60 -11.29
N SER A 48 -8.36 6.28 -10.14
CA SER A 48 -9.49 6.30 -9.22
C SER A 48 -10.51 7.39 -9.57
N ARG A 49 -11.75 7.18 -9.12
CA ARG A 49 -12.83 8.16 -9.16
C ARG A 49 -13.37 8.35 -7.75
N THR A 50 -13.80 9.56 -7.43
CA THR A 50 -14.38 9.90 -6.13
C THR A 50 -15.88 10.07 -6.27
N VAL A 51 -16.65 9.29 -5.52
CA VAL A 51 -18.12 9.40 -5.47
C VAL A 51 -18.50 10.18 -4.22
N SER A 52 -19.37 11.18 -4.38
CA SER A 52 -19.86 12.07 -3.32
C SER A 52 -21.36 12.32 -3.48
N VAL A 53 -21.98 13.01 -2.52
CA VAL A 53 -23.39 13.42 -2.61
C VAL A 53 -23.66 14.34 -3.80
N ASP A 54 -22.64 15.08 -4.25
CA ASP A 54 -22.73 16.04 -5.35
C ASP A 54 -22.42 15.42 -6.73
N GLY A 55 -22.06 14.13 -6.76
CA GLY A 55 -21.77 13.38 -7.98
C GLY A 55 -20.42 12.67 -7.97
N VAL A 56 -19.89 12.40 -9.17
CA VAL A 56 -18.66 11.62 -9.39
C VAL A 56 -17.57 12.51 -9.98
N SER A 57 -16.40 12.52 -9.34
CA SER A 57 -15.18 13.15 -9.85
C SER A 57 -14.28 12.12 -10.54
N GLU A 58 -13.71 12.50 -11.69
CA GLU A 58 -12.81 11.67 -12.50
C GLU A 58 -11.36 11.60 -11.94
N ASN A 59 -11.23 11.66 -10.61
CA ASN A 59 -9.95 11.55 -9.88
C ASN A 59 -10.20 11.04 -8.45
N GLY A 60 -9.13 10.64 -7.76
CA GLY A 60 -9.15 10.20 -6.35
C GLY A 60 -8.91 11.31 -5.33
N GLY A 61 -9.16 12.57 -5.66
CA GLY A 61 -8.89 13.71 -4.78
C GLY A 61 -7.42 14.10 -4.70
N SER A 62 -7.02 14.77 -3.61
CA SER A 62 -5.67 15.34 -3.43
C SER A 62 -4.60 14.30 -3.09
N ASN A 63 -5.01 13.11 -2.64
CA ASN A 63 -4.10 12.02 -2.26
C ASN A 63 -4.63 10.68 -2.77
N PRO A 64 -4.66 10.46 -4.09
CA PRO A 64 -5.26 9.27 -4.67
C PRO A 64 -4.49 8.01 -4.26
N VAL A 65 -5.21 6.90 -4.12
CA VAL A 65 -4.62 5.58 -3.89
C VAL A 65 -3.80 5.13 -5.10
N SER A 66 -2.63 4.56 -4.85
CA SER A 66 -1.75 3.92 -5.85
C SER A 66 -1.63 2.41 -5.66
N GLY A 67 -2.15 1.86 -4.56
CA GLY A 67 -2.28 0.42 -4.31
C GLY A 67 -2.68 0.13 -2.87
N TYR A 68 -2.74 -1.16 -2.52
CA TYR A 68 -3.05 -1.58 -1.15
C TYR A 68 -2.36 -2.89 -0.77
N THR A 69 -2.36 -3.20 0.54
CA THR A 69 -2.06 -4.52 1.14
C THR A 69 -2.87 -4.68 2.43
N LEU A 70 -3.25 -5.91 2.79
CA LEU A 70 -3.84 -6.24 4.08
C LEU A 70 -2.93 -7.18 4.88
N VAL A 71 -2.70 -6.86 6.14
CA VAL A 71 -1.87 -7.67 7.05
C VAL A 71 -2.56 -7.86 8.40
N ASN A 72 -2.21 -8.91 9.12
CA ASN A 72 -2.46 -9.04 10.54
C ASN A 72 -1.28 -8.41 11.31
N ALA A 73 -1.57 -7.73 12.40
CA ALA A 73 -0.54 -7.27 13.36
C ALA A 73 -1.16 -7.21 14.76
N PRO A 74 -0.37 -7.31 15.84
CA PRO A 74 -0.91 -7.26 17.20
C PRO A 74 -1.51 -5.89 17.56
N ASP A 75 -0.98 -4.80 17.00
CA ASP A 75 -1.39 -3.42 17.26
C ASP A 75 -0.91 -2.48 16.13
N MET A 76 -1.28 -1.19 16.24
CA MET A 76 -0.93 -0.14 15.29
C MET A 76 0.59 0.08 15.19
N ASP A 77 1.35 -0.06 16.27
CA ASP A 77 2.79 0.16 16.27
C ASP A 77 3.51 -0.95 15.49
N ALA A 78 3.07 -2.19 15.66
CA ALA A 78 3.55 -3.32 14.88
C ALA A 78 3.15 -3.22 13.40
N ALA A 79 1.92 -2.79 13.11
CA ALA A 79 1.49 -2.52 11.74
C ALA A 79 2.35 -1.44 11.07
N CYS A 80 2.61 -0.33 11.77
CA CYS A 80 3.53 0.72 11.33
C CYS A 80 4.95 0.20 11.14
N ALA A 81 5.43 -0.71 11.99
CA ALA A 81 6.76 -1.30 11.86
C ALA A 81 6.89 -2.13 10.58
N ILE A 82 5.86 -2.90 10.22
CA ILE A 82 5.80 -3.63 8.94
C ILE A 82 5.77 -2.64 7.76
N ALA A 83 4.92 -1.61 7.83
CA ALA A 83 4.75 -0.60 6.78
C ALA A 83 6.04 0.19 6.49
N LYS A 84 6.86 0.48 7.52
CA LYS A 84 8.18 1.15 7.37
C LYS A 84 9.17 0.38 6.49
N GLY A 85 8.98 -0.94 6.35
CA GLY A 85 9.79 -1.76 5.45
C GLY A 85 9.31 -1.78 3.99
N CYS A 86 8.18 -1.14 3.68
CA CYS A 86 7.56 -1.23 2.37
C CYS A 86 8.39 -0.51 1.29
N PRO A 87 8.66 -1.14 0.13
CA PRO A 87 9.46 -0.53 -0.94
C PRO A 87 8.87 0.76 -1.54
N ILE A 88 7.57 1.02 -1.35
CA ILE A 88 6.95 2.28 -1.80
C ILE A 88 7.60 3.53 -1.18
N LEU A 89 8.24 3.37 -0.02
CA LEU A 89 8.95 4.44 0.69
C LEU A 89 10.33 4.74 0.08
N GLU A 90 10.86 3.84 -0.74
CA GLU A 90 12.15 4.04 -1.41
C GLU A 90 12.07 5.23 -2.38
N GLY A 91 13.11 6.07 -2.38
CA GLY A 91 13.15 7.28 -3.20
C GLY A 91 12.26 8.43 -2.71
N GLY A 92 11.53 8.27 -1.60
CA GLY A 92 10.83 9.36 -0.89
C GLY A 92 9.62 9.95 -1.62
N LYS A 93 9.10 9.25 -2.63
CA LYS A 93 7.96 9.72 -3.45
C LYS A 93 6.63 9.06 -3.08
N GLY A 94 6.65 8.04 -2.21
CA GLY A 94 5.47 7.31 -1.79
C GLY A 94 5.27 7.34 -0.29
N THR A 95 4.04 7.07 0.14
CA THR A 95 3.65 6.98 1.55
C THR A 95 2.74 5.77 1.77
N VAL A 96 2.71 5.28 3.01
CA VAL A 96 1.77 4.25 3.45
C VAL A 96 0.84 4.87 4.49
N GLU A 97 -0.45 4.92 4.20
CA GLU A 97 -1.49 5.17 5.21
C GLU A 97 -1.86 3.84 5.86
N VAL A 98 -1.78 3.80 7.20
CA VAL A 98 -2.02 2.58 7.99
C VAL A 98 -3.28 2.78 8.81
N ALA A 99 -4.25 1.88 8.66
CA ALA A 99 -5.49 1.90 9.42
C ALA A 99 -5.90 0.50 9.85
N GLU A 100 -6.54 0.37 11.02
CA GLU A 100 -7.15 -0.89 11.42
C GLU A 100 -8.43 -1.13 10.61
N ALA A 101 -8.53 -2.30 9.99
CA ALA A 101 -9.74 -2.81 9.38
C ALA A 101 -10.58 -3.48 10.48
N MET A 102 -11.29 -2.65 11.24
CA MET A 102 -12.14 -3.09 12.36
C MET A 102 -13.21 -4.08 11.89
N ASP A 103 -13.42 -5.14 12.68
CA ASP A 103 -14.54 -6.05 12.49
C ASP A 103 -15.87 -5.34 12.79
N MET A 104 -16.94 -5.71 12.07
CA MET A 104 -18.30 -5.20 12.30
C MET A 104 -18.96 -5.83 13.52
#